data_AF-R5AUQ5-F1
#
_entry.id   AF-R5AUQ5-F1
#
_cell.length_a   1.000
_cell.length_b   1.000
_cell.length_c   1.000
_cell.angle_alpha   90.00
_cell.angle_beta   90.00
_cell.angle_gamma   90.00
#
_symmetry.space_group_name_H-M   'P 1'
#
loop_
_entity.id
_entity.type
_entity.pdbx_description
1 polymer ?
#
loop_
_entity_poly.entity_id
_entity_poly.type
_entity_poly.pdbx_seq_one_letter_code
_entity_poly.pdbx_strand_id
1 'polypeptide(L)' 'MYASTMARIKAAKEITAKYYEKGVQRKSRKAIWRRYVAPSIGVCYATFLAYLKMPLD' A
#
# COMPACT_ATOMS: atom_id res chain seq x y z
N MET A 1 7.47 -11.24 13.12
CA MET A 1 6.53 -10.20 12.64
C MET A 1 5.11 -10.76 12.76
N TYR A 2 4.12 -10.00 13.23
CA TYR A 2 2.76 -10.53 13.42
C TYR A 2 2.10 -10.92 12.08
N ALA A 3 1.37 -12.04 12.04
CA ALA A 3 0.70 -12.55 10.85
C ALA A 3 -0.25 -11.52 10.22
N SER A 4 -0.94 -10.73 11.05
CA SER A 4 -1.79 -9.62 10.62
C SER A 4 -1.00 -8.52 9.89
N THR A 5 0.20 -8.17 10.37
CA THR A 5 1.07 -7.19 9.72
C THR A 5 1.54 -7.67 8.34
N MET A 6 1.89 -8.95 8.21
CA MET A 6 2.28 -9.55 6.93
C MET A 6 1.14 -9.51 5.90
N ALA A 7 -0.07 -9.86 6.33
CA ALA A 7 -1.26 -9.76 5.47
C ALA A 7 -1.52 -8.32 5.00
N ARG A 8 -1.36 -7.33 5.88
CA ARG A 8 -1.49 -5.89 5.53
C ARG A 8 -0.41 -5.42 4.55
N ILE A 9 0.83 -5.84 4.73
CA ILE A 9 1.94 -5.52 3.82
C ILE A 9 1.66 -6.11 2.44
N LYS A 10 1.26 -7.38 2.39
CA LYS A 10 0.92 -8.08 1.15
C LYS A 10 -0.20 -7.37 0.40
N ALA A 11 -1.32 -7.09 1.08
CA ALA A 11 -2.45 -6.37 0.50
C ALA A 11 -2.07 -4.97 -0.01
N ALA A 12 -1.28 -4.20 0.76
CA ALA A 12 -0.82 -2.88 0.34
C ALA A 12 0.04 -2.95 -0.93
N LYS A 13 0.93 -3.95 -1.04
CA LYS A 13 1.77 -4.18 -2.22
C LYS A 13 0.95 -4.63 -3.43
N GLU A 14 0.01 -5.55 -3.27
CA GLU A 14 -0.87 -6.01 -4.34
C GLU A 14 -1.74 -4.89 -4.91
N ILE A 15 -2.39 -4.10 -4.04
CA ILE A 15 -3.19 -2.94 -4.45
C ILE A 15 -2.31 -1.92 -5.19
N THR A 16 -1.10 -1.67 -4.68
CA THR A 16 -0.18 -0.73 -5.32
C THR A 16 0.27 -1.24 -6.68
N ALA A 17 0.65 -2.51 -6.81
CA ALA A 17 1.05 -3.11 -8.08
C ALA A 17 -0.08 -3.09 -9.12
N LYS A 18 -1.34 -3.27 -8.70
CA LYS A 18 -2.51 -3.27 -9.58
C LYS A 18 -2.85 -1.90 -10.15
N TYR A 19 -2.70 -0.83 -9.36
CA TYR A 19 -3.18 0.50 -9.73
C TYR A 19 -2.09 1.53 -10.00
N TYR A 20 -0.84 1.28 -9.60
CA TYR A 20 0.26 2.22 -9.76
C TYR A 20 0.73 2.28 -11.20
N GLU A 21 0.79 3.50 -11.73
CA GLU A 21 1.30 3.78 -13.05
C GLU A 21 2.18 5.03 -12.98
N LYS A 22 3.42 4.89 -13.40
CA LYS A 22 4.39 5.97 -13.38
C LYS A 22 3.95 7.04 -14.39
N GLY A 23 3.95 8.30 -13.97
CA GLY A 23 3.57 9.43 -14.82
C GLY A 23 2.09 9.83 -14.76
N VAL A 24 1.22 9.01 -14.15
CA VAL A 24 -0.20 9.36 -13.99
C VAL A 24 -0.48 9.82 -12.55
N GLN A 25 -0.75 11.11 -12.36
CA GLN A 25 -0.95 11.71 -11.03
C GLN A 25 -2.08 11.06 -10.23
N ARG A 26 -3.17 10.67 -10.92
CA ARG A 26 -4.33 9.94 -10.34
C ARG A 26 -3.99 8.51 -9.89
N LYS A 27 -2.89 7.94 -10.40
CA LYS A 27 -2.35 6.62 -10.07
C LYS A 27 -1.03 6.73 -9.28
N SER A 28 -0.77 7.90 -8.68
CA SER A 28 0.35 8.07 -7.74
C SER A 28 0.13 7.25 -6.47
N ARG A 29 1.21 6.89 -5.77
CA ARG A 29 1.17 6.14 -4.50
C ARG A 29 0.25 6.79 -3.47
N LYS A 30 0.23 8.13 -3.40
CA LYS A 30 -0.65 8.90 -2.51
C LYS A 30 -2.13 8.78 -2.91
N ALA A 31 -2.43 8.83 -4.21
CA ALA A 31 -3.80 8.69 -4.70
C ALA A 31 -4.33 7.26 -4.47
N ILE A 32 -3.51 6.24 -4.73
CA ILE A 32 -3.84 4.83 -4.48
C ILE A 32 -4.05 4.58 -2.99
N TRP A 33 -3.15 5.11 -2.15
CA TRP A 33 -3.31 5.02 -0.71
C TRP A 33 -4.64 5.57 -0.25
N ARG A 34 -4.98 6.80 -0.68
CA ARG A 34 -6.22 7.47 -0.25
C ARG A 34 -7.48 6.74 -0.75
N ARG A 35 -7.44 6.17 -1.95
CA ARG A 35 -8.61 5.53 -2.58
C ARG A 35 -8.83 4.08 -2.17
N TYR A 36 -7.76 3.32 -1.98
CA TYR A 36 -7.86 1.86 -1.81
C TYR A 36 -7.28 1.38 -0.48
N VAL A 37 -6.09 1.84 -0.11
CA VAL A 37 -5.36 1.29 1.05
C VAL A 37 -5.92 1.81 2.37
N ALA A 38 -6.17 3.11 2.49
CA ALA A 38 -6.71 3.73 3.69
C ALA A 38 -8.07 3.13 4.08
N PRO A 39 -9.07 3.01 3.19
CA PRO A 39 -10.35 2.39 3.54
C PRO A 39 -10.28 0.87 3.76
N SER A 40 -9.35 0.15 3.10
CA SER A 40 -9.28 -1.31 3.23
C SER A 40 -8.48 -1.78 4.45
N ILE A 41 -7.38 -1.09 4.77
CA ILE A 41 -6.39 -1.55 5.76
C ILE A 41 -6.37 -0.64 7.00
N GLY A 42 -6.82 0.62 6.88
CA GLY A 42 -6.87 1.58 7.97
C GLY A 42 -5.50 2.11 8.39
N VAL A 43 -4.52 2.19 7.47
CA VAL A 43 -3.15 2.64 7.78
C VAL A 43 -2.88 4.06 7.29
N CYS A 44 -2.10 4.80 8.06
CA CYS A 44 -1.64 6.13 7.65
C CYS A 44 -0.66 6.05 6.47
N TYR A 45 -0.45 7.16 5.78
CA TYR A 45 0.39 7.21 4.59
C TYR A 45 1.85 6.82 4.86
N ALA A 46 2.40 7.21 6.02
CA ALA A 46 3.76 6.86 6.42
C ALA A 46 3.93 5.33 6.58
N THR A 47 2.99 4.67 7.26
CA THR A 47 2.98 3.21 7.41
C THR A 47 2.83 2.51 6.07
N PHE A 48 1.97 3.02 5.19
CA PHE A 48 1.86 2.50 3.83
C PHE A 48 3.19 2.56 3.06
N LEU A 49 3.90 3.69 3.14
CA LEU A 49 5.22 3.81 2.51
C LEU A 49 6.25 2.86 3.13
N ALA A 50 6.21 2.64 4.44
CA ALA A 50 7.04 1.64 5.11
C ALA A 50 6.74 0.22 4.59
N TYR A 51 5.46 -0.15 4.47
CA TYR A 51 5.04 -1.45 3.94
C TYR A 51 5.52 -1.71 2.52
N LEU A 52 5.55 -0.70 1.66
CA LEU A 52 6.09 -0.83 0.30
C LEU A 52 7.60 -1.13 0.28
N LYS A 53 8.35 -0.70 1.31
CA LYS A 53 9.80 -0.91 1.43
C LYS A 53 10.15 -2.20 2.20
N MET A 54 9.23 -2.74 2.99
CA MET A 54 9.47 -3.96 3.77
C MET A 54 9.53 -5.19 2.86
N PRO A 55 10.44 -6.15 3.10
CA PRO A 55 10.40 -7.44 2.43
C PRO A 55 9.17 -8.25 2.85
N LEU A 56 8.65 -9.08 1.93
CA LEU A 56 7.73 -10.17 2.23
C LEU A 56 8.63 -11.40 2.33
N ASP A 57 8.98 -11.80 3.56
CA ASP A 57 9.75 -13.01 3.86
C ASP A 57 8.79 -14.13 4.26
#